data_AF-A0A358HS33-F1
#
_entry.id   AF-A0A358HS33-F1
#
_cell.length_a   1.000
_cell.length_b   1.000
_cell.length_c   1.000
_cell.angle_alpha   90.00
_cell.angle_beta   90.00
_cell.angle_gamma   90.00
#
_symmetry.space_group_name_H-M   'P 1'
#
loop_
_entity.id
_entity.type
_entity.pdbx_description
1 polymer ?
#
loop_
_entity_poly.entity_id
_entity_poly.type
_entity_poly.pdbx_seq_one_letter_code
_entity_poly.pdbx_strand_id
1 'polypeptide(L)' 'MTTQTEHNRMANAIRFLSADAVEKAKSGHPGMPMGMADVATVLYTKFLKFDPK' A
#
# COMPACT_ATOMS: atom_id res chain seq x y z
N MET A 1 16.18 0.27 11.10
CA MET A 1 15.02 1.16 10.88
C MET A 1 14.82 1.29 9.37
N THR A 2 13.59 1.21 8.86
CA THR A 2 13.29 1.42 7.43
C THR A 2 13.70 2.84 7.04
N THR A 3 14.41 3.00 5.93
CA THR A 3 14.74 4.34 5.42
C THR A 3 13.49 5.00 4.85
N GLN A 4 13.49 6.33 4.77
CA GLN A 4 12.38 7.06 4.14
C GLN A 4 12.15 6.61 2.69
N THR A 5 13.22 6.32 1.96
CA THR A 5 13.15 5.83 0.57
C THR A 5 12.45 4.48 0.47
N GLU A 6 12.78 3.54 1.35
CA GLU A 6 12.16 2.20 1.35
C GLU A 6 10.69 2.26 1.79
N HIS A 7 10.35 3.11 2.77
CA HIS A 7 8.96 3.40 3.13
C HIS A 7 8.17 3.94 1.94
N ASN A 8 8.70 4.94 1.24
CA ASN A 8 8.04 5.54 0.08
C ASN A 8 7.83 4.53 -1.06
N ARG A 9 8.80 3.63 -1.28
CA ARG A 9 8.68 2.57 -2.28
C ARG A 9 7.53 1.62 -1.97
N MET A 10 7.43 1.14 -0.73
CA MET A 10 6.33 0.24 -0.31
C MET A 10 4.97 0.94 -0.40
N ALA A 11 4.86 2.18 0.11
CA ALA A 11 3.62 2.94 0.01
C ALA A 11 3.22 3.17 -1.45
N ASN A 12 4.15 3.57 -2.31
CA ASN A 12 3.87 3.78 -3.74
C ASN A 12 3.51 2.48 -4.45
N ALA A 13 4.08 1.34 -4.08
CA ALA A 13 3.66 0.04 -4.61
C ALA A 13 2.16 -0.21 -4.33
N ILE A 14 1.69 0.05 -3.11
CA ILE A 14 0.27 -0.05 -2.77
C ILE A 14 -0.58 0.90 -3.62
N ARG A 15 -0.13 2.15 -3.80
CA ARG A 15 -0.85 3.17 -4.60
C ARG A 15 -1.01 2.72 -6.05
N PHE A 16 0.09 2.39 -6.72
CA PHE A 16 0.08 2.09 -8.15
C PHE A 16 -0.59 0.75 -8.44
N LEU A 17 -0.36 -0.29 -7.64
CA LEU A 17 -1.08 -1.56 -7.81
C LEU A 17 -2.60 -1.38 -7.65
N SER A 18 -3.03 -0.55 -6.71
CA SER A 18 -4.46 -0.26 -6.52
C SER A 18 -5.04 0.55 -7.67
N ALA A 19 -4.33 1.57 -8.14
CA ALA A 19 -4.76 2.39 -9.28
C ALA A 19 -4.86 1.55 -10.56
N ASP A 20 -3.82 0.75 -10.86
CA ASP A 20 -3.76 -0.12 -12.03
C ASP A 20 -4.87 -1.18 -11.99
N ALA A 21 -5.15 -1.75 -10.82
CA ALA A 21 -6.22 -2.73 -10.65
C ALA A 21 -7.62 -2.13 -10.92
N VAL A 22 -7.88 -0.91 -10.41
CA VAL A 22 -9.14 -0.20 -10.66
C VAL A 22 -9.29 0.16 -12.13
N GLU A 23 -8.23 0.68 -12.76
CA GLU A 23 -8.22 1.04 -14.18
C GLU A 23 -8.51 -0.19 -15.05
N LYS A 24 -7.80 -1.30 -14.78
CA LYS A 24 -8.00 -2.57 -15.48
C LYS A 24 -9.42 -3.12 -15.32
N ALA A 25 -10.02 -2.97 -14.13
CA ALA A 25 -11.38 -3.41 -13.84
C ALA A 25 -12.46 -2.46 -14.39
N LYS A 26 -12.07 -1.24 -14.81
CA LYS A 26 -12.98 -0.12 -15.15
C LYS A 26 -14.01 0.17 -14.05
N SER A 27 -13.66 -0.14 -12.80
CA SER A 27 -14.56 -0.07 -11.64
C SER A 27 -13.77 -0.17 -10.34
N GLY A 28 -14.17 0.61 -9.33
CA GLY A 28 -13.57 0.59 -7.99
C GLY A 28 -13.29 1.98 -7.42
N HIS A 29 -12.63 2.02 -6.25
CA HIS A 29 -12.35 3.25 -5.50
C HIS A 29 -10.84 3.36 -5.18
N PRO A 30 -10.03 3.99 -6.05
CA PRO A 30 -8.59 4.06 -5.87
C PRO A 30 -8.18 5.07 -4.79
N GLY A 31 -9.06 6.04 -4.47
CA GLY A 31 -8.76 7.13 -3.53
C GLY A 31 -8.40 6.65 -2.12
N MET A 32 -9.15 5.67 -1.56
CA MET A 32 -8.85 5.16 -0.22
C MET A 32 -7.50 4.41 -0.18
N PRO A 33 -7.22 3.43 -1.07
CA PRO A 33 -5.91 2.81 -1.14
C PRO A 33 -4.76 3.80 -1.32
N MET A 34 -4.94 4.84 -2.16
CA MET A 34 -3.92 5.86 -2.38
C MET A 34 -3.64 6.72 -1.14
N GLY A 35 -4.69 7.09 -0.40
CA GLY A 35 -4.58 7.88 0.83
C GLY A 35 -4.06 7.09 2.02
N MET A 36 -4.39 5.79 2.12
CA MET A 36 -4.04 4.94 3.27
C MET A 36 -2.73 4.15 3.09
N ALA A 37 -2.04 4.27 1.96
CA ALA A 37 -0.83 3.50 1.67
C ALA A 37 0.29 3.64 2.72
N ASP A 38 0.50 4.84 3.28
CA ASP A 38 1.49 5.05 4.35
C ASP A 38 1.07 4.36 5.65
N VAL A 39 -0.21 4.42 6.00
CA VAL A 39 -0.76 3.77 7.19
C VAL A 39 -0.65 2.26 7.08
N ALA A 40 -1.01 1.71 5.92
CA ALA A 40 -0.87 0.28 5.63
C ALA A 40 0.60 -0.17 5.71
N THR A 41 1.53 0.62 5.14
CA THR A 41 2.97 0.35 5.23
C THR A 41 3.43 0.28 6.69
N VAL A 42 3.02 1.24 7.53
CA VAL A 42 3.37 1.23 8.96
C VAL A 42 2.76 0.04 9.69
N LEU A 43 1.48 -0.23 9.50
CA LEU A 43 0.78 -1.36 10.13
C LEU A 43 1.49 -2.67 9.81
N TYR A 44 1.68 -2.97 8.52
CA TYR A 44 2.23 -4.25 8.07
C TYR A 44 3.71 -4.43 8.41
N THR A 45 4.50 -3.35 8.46
CA THR A 45 5.95 -3.48 8.71
C THR A 45 6.35 -3.36 10.17
N LYS A 46 5.51 -2.75 11.03
CA LYS A 46 5.87 -2.46 12.43
C LYS A 46 4.99 -3.12 13.47
N PHE A 47 3.72 -3.35 13.18
CA PHE A 47 2.74 -3.69 14.21
C PHE A 47 1.96 -4.98 13.96
N LEU A 48 1.75 -5.35 12.70
CA LEU A 48 0.99 -6.54 12.35
C LEU A 48 1.84 -7.79 12.57
N LYS A 49 1.41 -8.63 13.51
CA LYS A 49 1.96 -9.98 13.72
C LYS A 49 1.06 -11.00 13.04
N PHE A 50 1.52 -11.56 11.93
CA PHE A 50 0.77 -12.54 11.14
C PHE A 50 1.72 -13.53 10.45
N ASP A 51 1.22 -14.71 10.11
CA ASP A 51 1.90 -15.66 9.24
C ASP A 51 1.24 -15.61 7.84
N PRO A 52 1.96 -15.18 6.79
CA PRO A 52 1.42 -15.11 5.43
C PRO A 52 1.30 -16.47 4.72
N LYS A 53 1.78 -17.56 5.32
CA LYS A 53 1.75 -18.91 4.75
C LYS A 53 0.49 -19.70 5.07
#